data_AF-K4LDQ9-F1
#
_entry.id   AF-K4LDQ9-F1
#
_cell.length_a   1.000
_cell.length_b   1.000
_cell.length_c   1.000
_cell.angle_alpha   90.00
_cell.angle_beta   90.00
_cell.angle_gamma   90.00
#
_symmetry.space_group_name_H-M   'P 1'
#
loop_
_entity.id
_entity.type
_entity.pdbx_description
1 polymer ?
#
loop_
_entity_poly.entity_id
_entity_poly.type
_entity_poly.pdbx_seq_one_letter_code
_entity_poly.pdbx_strand_id
1 'polypeptide(L)'
;MLSLVLQLAVYALLNWKADQLLNPSLHINQVYVLKTDLSQADSFMLSYNKKFLAYQTGRYLEVIDLTTNTKIFAESPEKDTAKIIGFAWLPDRNGMVYLIREQNKNAVTSLYSVDFSTGSSELNSFKPMLDRELSLAVDQVLQIEMSTYTNKLFILFKDDNQIHQLITMDIMKTLNRVNQQGEEILNIAVSNKFGSIYAESRMGTDKTIDVYQAGSKNPISVDPEDTLLGCRDDKIYVGKISGNILREVTVYQVQPSGPAMTEAVVWQGEIPYAETETKISSANQVIIKSRGRLDVISANGKHQWLRLPDMSTTESNAVIILAPTGDLYLELLPGNEKSVYYWREV
;
A
#
# COMPACT_ATOMS: atom_id res chain seq x y z
N MET A 1 33.33 10.30 23.66
CA MET A 1 32.61 9.05 23.32
C MET A 1 31.45 8.75 24.27
N LEU A 2 31.63 8.82 25.61
CA LEU A 2 30.57 8.50 26.57
C LEU A 2 29.29 9.37 26.42
N SER A 3 29.43 10.67 26.13
CA SER A 3 28.27 11.56 25.96
C SER A 3 27.47 11.28 24.68
N LEU A 4 28.11 10.82 23.62
CA LEU A 4 27.45 10.54 22.33
C LEU A 4 26.61 9.26 22.44
N VAL A 5 27.13 8.24 23.12
CA VAL A 5 26.39 7.00 23.43
C VAL A 5 25.20 7.30 24.32
N LEU A 6 25.36 8.16 25.33
CA LEU A 6 24.26 8.56 26.21
C LEU A 6 23.18 9.36 25.47
N GLN A 7 23.57 10.28 24.57
CA GLN A 7 22.62 11.03 23.74
C GLN A 7 21.84 10.12 22.80
N LEU A 8 22.49 9.12 22.19
CA LEU A 8 21.81 8.12 21.36
C LEU A 8 20.87 7.23 22.18
N ALA A 9 21.28 6.81 23.38
CA ALA A 9 20.43 6.02 24.27
C ALA A 9 19.20 6.80 24.75
N VAL A 10 19.36 8.08 25.12
CA VAL A 10 18.25 8.97 25.50
C VAL A 10 17.32 9.21 24.31
N TYR A 11 17.85 9.45 23.11
CA TYR A 11 17.04 9.61 21.91
C TYR A 11 16.24 8.35 21.58
N ALA A 12 16.88 7.17 21.62
CA ALA A 12 16.19 5.89 21.40
C ALA A 12 15.11 5.63 22.45
N LEU A 13 15.39 5.91 23.73
CA LEU A 13 14.43 5.77 24.83
C LEU A 13 13.24 6.72 24.65
N LEU A 14 13.49 7.98 24.29
CA LEU A 14 12.46 8.99 24.05
C LEU A 14 11.62 8.65 22.83
N ASN A 15 12.23 8.14 21.75
CA ASN A 15 11.51 7.71 20.55
C ASN A 15 10.62 6.50 20.84
N TRP A 16 11.13 5.51 21.59
CA TRP A 16 10.33 4.37 22.04
C TRP A 16 9.19 4.78 22.98
N LYS A 17 9.45 5.66 23.95
CA LYS A 17 8.43 6.22 24.84
C LYS A 17 7.40 7.06 24.09
N ALA A 18 7.81 7.84 23.11
CA ALA A 18 6.90 8.61 22.25
C ALA A 18 6.02 7.67 21.44
N ASP A 19 6.56 6.60 20.89
CA ASP A 19 5.79 5.60 20.14
C ASP A 19 4.77 4.86 21.03
N GLN A 20 5.16 4.55 22.29
CA GLN A 20 4.23 4.01 23.29
C GLN A 20 3.18 5.01 23.78
N LEU A 21 3.51 6.30 23.90
CA LEU A 21 2.57 7.34 24.30
C LEU A 21 1.63 7.75 23.18
N LEU A 22 2.05 7.61 21.93
CA LEU A 22 1.23 7.82 20.74
C LEU A 22 0.33 6.60 20.45
N ASN A 23 0.71 5.39 20.89
CA ASN A 23 -0.06 4.15 20.70
C ASN A 23 -0.26 3.31 21.99
N PRO A 24 -0.82 3.86 23.10
CA PRO A 24 -0.85 3.17 24.39
C PRO A 24 -1.78 1.94 24.48
N SER A 25 -2.53 1.62 23.42
CA SER A 25 -3.56 0.57 23.40
C SER A 25 -3.27 -0.62 22.46
N LEU A 26 -2.14 -0.60 21.75
CA LEU A 26 -1.79 -1.64 20.78
C LEU A 26 -0.91 -2.70 21.44
N HIS A 27 -1.53 -3.82 21.80
CA HIS A 27 -0.88 -4.98 22.40
C HIS A 27 -0.71 -6.06 21.34
N ILE A 28 0.54 -6.39 21.03
CA ILE A 28 0.90 -7.45 20.09
C ILE A 28 0.44 -8.80 20.66
N ASN A 29 -0.07 -9.67 19.78
CA ASN A 29 -0.59 -11.00 20.11
C ASN A 29 -1.80 -11.01 21.08
N GLN A 30 -2.39 -9.85 21.39
CA GLN A 30 -3.65 -9.79 22.14
C GLN A 30 -4.85 -9.96 21.20
N VAL A 31 -5.87 -10.65 21.69
CA VAL A 31 -7.14 -10.80 20.98
C VAL A 31 -7.99 -9.53 21.11
N TYR A 32 -8.48 -9.05 19.98
CA TYR A 32 -9.44 -7.96 19.88
C TYR A 32 -10.70 -8.44 19.17
N VAL A 33 -11.86 -7.91 19.58
CA VAL A 33 -13.17 -8.30 19.02
C VAL A 33 -13.80 -7.10 18.36
N LEU A 34 -14.12 -7.21 17.07
CA LEU A 34 -14.91 -6.24 16.33
C LEU A 34 -16.40 -6.59 16.39
N LYS A 35 -17.24 -5.58 16.65
CA LYS A 35 -18.71 -5.73 16.63
C LYS A 35 -19.29 -5.74 15.21
N THR A 36 -18.44 -5.59 14.20
CA THR A 36 -18.83 -5.51 12.80
C THR A 36 -18.60 -6.85 12.12
N ASP A 37 -19.59 -7.31 11.36
CA ASP A 37 -19.46 -8.43 10.43
C ASP A 37 -18.61 -8.00 9.23
N LEU A 38 -17.49 -8.67 9.03
CA LEU A 38 -16.55 -8.44 7.93
C LEU A 38 -16.47 -9.64 6.98
N SER A 39 -17.42 -10.59 7.07
CA SER A 39 -17.45 -11.82 6.26
C SER A 39 -17.64 -11.56 4.76
N GLN A 40 -18.29 -10.45 4.42
CA GLN A 40 -18.59 -10.05 3.03
C GLN A 40 -17.63 -8.98 2.49
N ALA A 41 -16.63 -8.57 3.27
CA ALA A 41 -15.69 -7.54 2.86
C ALA A 41 -14.70 -8.11 1.84
N ASP A 42 -14.50 -7.38 0.74
CA ASP A 42 -13.67 -7.81 -0.39
C ASP A 42 -12.25 -7.21 -0.36
N SER A 43 -12.11 -6.04 0.26
CA SER A 43 -10.85 -5.30 0.33
C SER A 43 -10.67 -4.67 1.71
N PHE A 44 -9.42 -4.58 2.16
CA PHE A 44 -9.07 -4.01 3.47
C PHE A 44 -7.83 -3.14 3.36
N MET A 45 -7.77 -2.06 4.12
CA MET A 45 -6.56 -1.26 4.27
C MET A 45 -6.47 -0.62 5.65
N LEU A 46 -5.30 -0.73 6.27
CA LEU A 46 -4.98 -0.06 7.53
C LEU A 46 -4.50 1.36 7.29
N SER A 47 -4.90 2.29 8.16
CA SER A 47 -4.34 3.64 8.17
C SER A 47 -2.88 3.64 8.64
N TYR A 48 -2.11 4.65 8.25
CA TYR A 48 -0.70 4.80 8.64
C TYR A 48 -0.51 4.90 10.16
N ASN A 49 -1.46 5.52 10.86
CA ASN A 49 -1.47 5.61 12.32
C ASN A 49 -2.01 4.34 13.02
N LYS A 50 -2.35 3.28 12.26
CA LYS A 50 -2.84 1.98 12.76
C LYS A 50 -4.16 2.06 13.56
N LYS A 51 -4.84 3.21 13.54
CA LYS A 51 -6.07 3.47 14.28
C LYS A 51 -7.32 3.03 13.52
N PHE A 52 -7.29 3.09 12.19
CA PHE A 52 -8.46 2.89 11.35
C PHE A 52 -8.28 1.69 10.41
N LEU A 53 -9.35 0.93 10.25
CA LEU A 53 -9.48 -0.11 9.25
C LEU A 53 -10.54 0.33 8.24
N ALA A 54 -10.10 0.63 7.01
CA ALA A 54 -11.01 0.80 5.88
C ALA A 54 -11.27 -0.56 5.24
N TYR A 55 -12.50 -0.78 4.80
CA TYR A 55 -12.89 -1.96 4.05
C TYR A 55 -14.03 -1.66 3.09
N GLN A 56 -14.11 -2.45 2.04
CA GLN A 56 -15.18 -2.36 1.06
C GLN A 56 -16.08 -3.60 1.18
N THR A 57 -17.40 -3.38 1.13
CA THR A 57 -18.42 -4.44 1.10
C THR A 57 -19.39 -4.14 -0.02
N GLY A 58 -19.18 -4.78 -1.17
CA GLY A 58 -19.95 -4.50 -2.39
C GLY A 58 -19.74 -3.06 -2.88
N ARG A 59 -20.74 -2.20 -2.66
CA ARG A 59 -20.69 -0.76 -3.04
C ARG A 59 -20.39 0.19 -1.90
N TYR A 60 -20.27 -0.33 -0.68
CA TYR A 60 -20.02 0.49 0.51
C TYR A 60 -18.53 0.53 0.80
N LEU A 61 -18.02 1.73 1.06
CA LEU A 61 -16.71 1.94 1.67
C LEU A 61 -16.93 2.37 3.10
N GLU A 62 -16.37 1.61 4.03
CA GLU A 62 -16.62 1.79 5.45
C GLU A 62 -15.30 1.87 6.21
N VAL A 63 -15.29 2.60 7.33
CA VAL A 63 -14.13 2.72 8.21
C VAL A 63 -14.55 2.44 9.64
N ILE A 64 -13.79 1.57 10.30
CA ILE A 64 -13.88 1.28 11.73
C ILE A 64 -12.70 1.92 12.44
N ASP A 65 -12.96 2.60 13.55
CA ASP A 65 -11.95 2.95 14.54
C ASP A 65 -11.65 1.71 15.40
N LEU A 66 -10.44 1.18 15.28
CA LEU A 66 -9.98 -0.02 15.98
C LEU A 66 -9.78 0.23 17.49
N THR A 67 -9.67 1.49 17.93
CA THR A 67 -9.50 1.84 19.34
C THR A 67 -10.83 1.89 20.08
N THR A 68 -11.88 2.39 19.43
CA THR A 68 -13.23 2.48 20.01
C THR A 68 -14.13 1.32 19.59
N ASN A 69 -13.72 0.54 18.58
CA ASN A 69 -14.51 -0.53 17.97
C ASN A 69 -15.88 -0.02 17.47
N THR A 70 -15.86 1.13 16.80
CA THR A 70 -17.06 1.75 16.23
C THR A 70 -16.86 2.03 14.75
N LYS A 71 -17.92 1.83 13.96
CA LYS A 71 -17.97 2.30 12.58
C LYS A 71 -18.12 3.82 12.61
N ILE A 72 -17.21 4.53 11.98
CA ILE A 72 -17.14 6.01 12.00
C ILE A 72 -17.41 6.63 10.63
N PHE A 73 -17.33 5.86 9.56
CA PHE A 73 -17.61 6.29 8.20
C PHE A 73 -18.22 5.15 7.41
N ALA A 74 -19.22 5.47 6.62
CA ALA A 74 -19.85 4.59 5.66
C ALA A 74 -20.36 5.44 4.50
N GLU A 75 -19.81 5.20 3.33
CA GLU A 75 -20.17 5.91 2.10
C GLU A 75 -20.57 4.91 1.03
N SER A 76 -21.59 5.28 0.25
CA SER A 76 -21.99 4.55 -0.94
C SER A 76 -22.30 5.54 -2.04
N PRO A 77 -21.97 5.22 -3.32
CA PRO A 77 -22.35 6.09 -4.42
C PRO A 77 -23.86 6.37 -4.44
N GLU A 78 -24.25 7.62 -4.66
CA GLU A 78 -25.66 8.03 -4.68
C GLU A 78 -26.46 7.34 -5.80
N LYS A 79 -25.80 7.05 -6.92
CA LYS A 79 -26.41 6.41 -8.09
C LYS A 79 -26.16 4.91 -8.06
N ASP A 80 -27.20 4.15 -8.37
CA ASP A 80 -27.10 2.69 -8.47
C ASP A 80 -26.14 2.21 -9.57
N THR A 81 -25.87 3.04 -10.57
CA THR A 81 -24.92 2.75 -11.64
C THR A 81 -23.48 3.10 -11.28
N ALA A 82 -23.24 3.64 -10.08
CA ALA A 82 -21.92 4.04 -9.64
C ALA A 82 -21.30 3.01 -8.70
N LYS A 83 -19.97 2.89 -8.76
CA LYS A 83 -19.19 1.92 -7.98
C LYS A 83 -17.92 2.56 -7.43
N ILE A 84 -17.55 2.19 -6.21
CA ILE A 84 -16.23 2.49 -5.65
C ILE A 84 -15.21 1.53 -6.27
N ILE A 85 -14.22 2.09 -6.94
CA ILE A 85 -13.25 1.33 -7.77
C ILE A 85 -11.83 1.29 -7.16
N GLY A 86 -11.61 2.00 -6.05
CA GLY A 86 -10.37 1.97 -5.29
C GLY A 86 -10.32 3.02 -4.18
N PHE A 87 -9.50 2.76 -3.17
CA PHE A 87 -9.26 3.66 -2.04
C PHE A 87 -7.85 3.46 -1.48
N ALA A 88 -7.30 4.50 -0.86
CA ALA A 88 -6.02 4.42 -0.14
C ALA A 88 -5.92 5.47 0.97
N TRP A 89 -5.21 5.09 2.04
CA TRP A 89 -4.82 6.02 3.10
C TRP A 89 -3.67 6.92 2.65
N LEU A 90 -3.67 8.16 3.10
CA LEU A 90 -2.60 9.10 2.83
C LEU A 90 -1.53 9.03 3.94
N PRO A 91 -0.22 9.04 3.59
CA PRO A 91 0.87 8.93 4.55
C PRO A 91 1.11 10.18 5.41
N ASP A 92 0.68 11.36 4.95
CA ASP A 92 0.99 12.65 5.58
C ASP A 92 -0.07 13.12 6.60
N ARG A 93 -1.23 12.47 6.63
CA ARG A 93 -2.38 12.86 7.45
C ARG A 93 -3.26 11.66 7.76
N ASN A 94 -4.18 11.80 8.71
CA ASN A 94 -5.20 10.79 8.96
C ASN A 94 -6.32 10.87 7.91
N GLY A 95 -5.97 10.87 6.63
CA GLY A 95 -6.90 11.06 5.53
C GLY A 95 -6.90 9.88 4.57
N MET A 96 -8.00 9.73 3.85
CA MET A 96 -8.17 8.70 2.83
C MET A 96 -8.65 9.35 1.53
N VAL A 97 -8.22 8.81 0.41
CA VAL A 97 -8.79 9.10 -0.91
C VAL A 97 -9.50 7.87 -1.46
N TYR A 98 -10.57 8.08 -2.21
CA TYR A 98 -11.27 7.01 -2.91
C TYR A 98 -11.88 7.51 -4.22
N LEU A 99 -12.10 6.58 -5.14
CA LEU A 99 -12.63 6.88 -6.47
C LEU A 99 -13.99 6.21 -6.67
N ILE A 100 -14.96 7.00 -7.13
CA ILE A 100 -16.26 6.52 -7.59
C ILE A 100 -16.32 6.65 -9.11
N ARG A 101 -16.69 5.59 -9.81
CA ARG A 101 -17.01 5.64 -11.22
C ARG A 101 -18.50 5.51 -11.46
N GLU A 102 -19.06 6.35 -12.32
CA GLU A 102 -20.40 6.19 -12.86
C GLU A 102 -20.38 5.37 -14.16
N GLN A 103 -21.19 4.31 -14.27
CA GLN A 103 -21.27 3.45 -15.47
C GLN A 103 -22.16 4.03 -16.60
N ASN A 104 -22.21 5.35 -16.77
CA ASN A 104 -22.96 5.99 -17.86
C ASN A 104 -22.13 6.01 -19.17
N LYS A 105 -22.74 6.41 -20.30
CA LYS A 105 -22.10 6.40 -21.64
C LYS A 105 -20.78 7.21 -21.74
N ASN A 106 -20.52 8.11 -20.79
CA ASN A 106 -19.33 8.96 -20.78
C ASN A 106 -18.36 8.63 -19.64
N ALA A 107 -18.61 7.56 -18.86
CA ALA A 107 -17.80 7.03 -17.76
C ALA A 107 -17.00 8.11 -17.01
N VAL A 108 -17.67 8.86 -16.12
CA VAL A 108 -17.03 9.86 -15.27
C VAL A 108 -16.51 9.17 -14.01
N THR A 109 -15.26 9.47 -13.65
CA THR A 109 -14.66 9.00 -12.40
C THR A 109 -14.41 10.18 -11.48
N SER A 110 -14.94 10.15 -10.27
CA SER A 110 -14.81 11.22 -9.27
C SER A 110 -13.86 10.80 -8.16
N LEU A 111 -12.88 11.65 -7.87
CA LEU A 111 -11.95 11.50 -6.76
C LEU A 111 -12.49 12.26 -5.55
N TYR A 112 -12.58 11.56 -4.42
CA TYR A 112 -12.99 12.13 -3.14
C TYR A 112 -11.86 11.99 -2.11
N SER A 113 -11.83 12.91 -1.15
CA SER A 113 -11.02 12.79 0.07
C SER A 113 -11.86 12.91 1.33
N VAL A 114 -11.38 12.28 2.40
CA VAL A 114 -11.96 12.35 3.75
C VAL A 114 -10.83 12.55 4.74
N ASP A 115 -10.98 13.52 5.66
CA ASP A 115 -10.04 13.75 6.75
C ASP A 115 -10.60 13.25 8.08
N PHE A 116 -9.91 12.30 8.70
CA PHE A 116 -10.26 11.69 9.99
C PHE A 116 -9.54 12.34 11.19
N SER A 117 -8.95 13.53 11.01
CA SER A 117 -8.19 14.24 12.04
C SER A 117 -9.01 14.73 13.24
N THR A 118 -10.32 14.98 13.07
CA THR A 118 -11.17 15.61 14.10
C THR A 118 -11.51 14.72 15.29
N GLY A 119 -11.12 13.44 15.25
CA GLY A 119 -11.23 12.52 16.40
C GLY A 119 -12.66 12.15 16.81
N SER A 120 -13.66 12.47 15.98
CA SER A 120 -15.05 12.08 16.22
C SER A 120 -15.21 10.56 16.17
N SER A 121 -16.06 10.04 17.06
CA SER A 121 -16.47 8.62 17.09
C SER A 121 -17.89 8.41 16.56
N GLU A 122 -18.57 9.50 16.18
CA GLU A 122 -19.91 9.46 15.60
C GLU A 122 -19.86 8.98 14.15
N LEU A 123 -20.81 8.13 13.77
CA LEU A 123 -20.93 7.64 12.40
C LEU A 123 -21.20 8.82 11.44
N ASN A 124 -20.44 8.88 10.35
CA ASN A 124 -20.58 9.88 9.28
C ASN A 124 -20.40 11.34 9.75
N SER A 125 -19.69 11.56 10.86
CA SER A 125 -19.18 12.88 11.21
C SER A 125 -18.14 13.40 10.22
N PHE A 126 -17.51 12.49 9.48
CA PHE A 126 -16.53 12.79 8.45
C PHE A 126 -17.23 12.96 7.11
N LYS A 127 -17.23 14.19 6.59
CA LYS A 127 -17.86 14.54 5.31
C LYS A 127 -16.85 14.35 4.18
N PRO A 128 -17.14 13.51 3.17
CA PRO A 128 -16.27 13.43 2.00
C PRO A 128 -16.31 14.74 1.21
N MET A 129 -15.16 15.12 0.68
CA MET A 129 -15.00 16.27 -0.21
C MET A 129 -14.73 15.77 -1.63
N LEU A 130 -15.53 16.21 -2.59
CA LEU A 130 -15.25 15.98 -4.00
C LEU A 130 -14.00 16.80 -4.37
N ASP A 131 -12.91 16.10 -4.69
CA ASP A 131 -11.68 16.76 -5.05
C ASP A 131 -11.63 17.11 -6.53
N ARG A 132 -11.99 16.16 -7.39
CA ARG A 132 -11.89 16.32 -8.83
C ARG A 132 -12.77 15.31 -9.57
N GLU A 133 -13.37 15.73 -10.66
CA GLU A 133 -13.89 14.84 -11.69
C GLU A 133 -12.80 14.55 -12.73
N LEU A 134 -12.53 13.27 -12.95
CA LEU A 134 -11.60 12.78 -13.94
C LEU A 134 -12.40 12.44 -15.20
N SER A 135 -12.10 13.13 -16.30
CA SER A 135 -12.58 12.77 -17.64
C SER A 135 -11.81 11.55 -18.17
N LEU A 136 -11.70 10.50 -17.35
CA LEU A 136 -10.97 9.26 -17.62
C LEU A 136 -11.89 8.08 -17.28
N ALA A 137 -11.97 7.13 -18.19
CA ALA A 137 -12.63 5.86 -17.95
C ALA A 137 -11.70 4.96 -17.11
N VAL A 138 -11.92 4.93 -15.79
CA VAL A 138 -11.14 4.11 -14.85
C VAL A 138 -11.97 2.87 -14.52
N ASP A 139 -11.61 1.70 -15.04
CA ASP A 139 -12.29 0.43 -14.75
C ASP A 139 -11.94 -0.09 -13.37
N GLN A 140 -10.64 -0.17 -13.08
CA GLN A 140 -10.14 -0.70 -11.82
C GLN A 140 -8.92 0.09 -11.38
N VAL A 141 -8.90 0.56 -10.13
CA VAL A 141 -7.68 1.09 -9.53
C VAL A 141 -6.83 -0.09 -9.08
N LEU A 142 -5.57 -0.10 -9.52
CA LEU A 142 -4.59 -1.13 -9.15
C LEU A 142 -3.77 -0.68 -7.94
N GLN A 143 -3.36 0.59 -7.91
CA GLN A 143 -2.54 1.13 -6.84
C GLN A 143 -2.73 2.65 -6.73
N ILE A 144 -2.70 3.17 -5.50
CA ILE A 144 -2.64 4.59 -5.21
C ILE A 144 -1.46 4.81 -4.28
N GLU A 145 -0.55 5.71 -4.66
CA GLU A 145 0.62 6.09 -3.86
C GLU A 145 0.69 7.60 -3.74
N MET A 146 1.22 8.12 -2.63
CA MET A 146 1.47 9.54 -2.46
C MET A 146 2.92 9.78 -2.09
N SER A 147 3.55 10.70 -2.82
CA SER A 147 4.85 11.26 -2.45
C SER A 147 4.63 12.42 -1.48
N THR A 148 5.01 12.27 -0.22
CA THR A 148 5.02 13.38 0.75
C THR A 148 6.11 14.41 0.45
N TYR A 149 7.13 14.01 -0.32
CA TYR A 149 8.19 14.90 -0.76
C TYR A 149 7.73 15.88 -1.84
N THR A 150 7.04 15.38 -2.88
CA THR A 150 6.55 16.21 -3.99
C THR A 150 5.10 16.65 -3.84
N ASN A 151 4.40 16.14 -2.81
CA ASN A 151 2.95 16.27 -2.64
C ASN A 151 2.18 15.90 -3.93
N LYS A 152 2.57 14.77 -4.53
CA LYS A 152 1.92 14.22 -5.72
C LYS A 152 1.23 12.92 -5.38
N LEU A 153 0.01 12.78 -5.86
CA LEU A 153 -0.77 11.54 -5.85
C LEU A 153 -0.53 10.80 -7.17
N PHE A 154 -0.25 9.52 -7.09
CA PHE A 154 -0.07 8.60 -8.21
C PHE A 154 -1.21 7.61 -8.19
N ILE A 155 -1.90 7.46 -9.32
CA ILE A 155 -3.00 6.51 -9.44
C ILE A 155 -2.69 5.64 -10.66
N LEU A 156 -2.39 4.37 -10.38
CA LEU A 156 -2.25 3.32 -11.37
C LEU A 156 -3.58 2.59 -11.51
N PHE A 157 -4.09 2.47 -12.73
CA PHE A 157 -5.40 1.90 -12.99
C PHE A 157 -5.48 1.20 -14.34
N LYS A 158 -6.51 0.37 -14.54
CA LYS A 158 -6.93 -0.15 -15.84
C LYS A 158 -8.03 0.71 -16.42
N ASP A 159 -7.92 1.06 -17.70
CA ASP A 159 -9.03 1.67 -18.42
C ASP A 159 -10.02 0.62 -18.96
N ASP A 160 -11.06 1.07 -19.67
CA ASP A 160 -12.07 0.19 -20.27
C ASP A 160 -11.52 -0.80 -21.29
N ASN A 161 -10.35 -0.50 -21.88
CA ASN A 161 -9.65 -1.39 -22.80
C ASN A 161 -8.68 -2.33 -22.06
N GLN A 162 -8.74 -2.38 -20.72
CA GLN A 162 -7.85 -3.14 -19.85
C GLN A 162 -6.37 -2.70 -19.93
N ILE A 163 -6.10 -1.51 -20.46
CA ILE A 163 -4.74 -0.97 -20.56
C ILE A 163 -4.37 -0.30 -19.25
N HIS A 164 -3.18 -0.61 -18.74
CA HIS A 164 -2.69 0.00 -17.52
C HIS A 164 -2.21 1.43 -17.76
N GLN A 165 -2.79 2.38 -17.04
CA GLN A 165 -2.51 3.81 -17.13
C GLN A 165 -2.09 4.34 -15.75
N LEU A 166 -1.08 5.19 -15.73
CA LEU A 166 -0.60 5.92 -14.58
C LEU A 166 -0.87 7.40 -14.78
N ILE A 167 -1.58 8.00 -13.83
CA ILE A 167 -1.73 9.45 -13.73
C ILE A 167 -1.05 9.98 -12.48
N THR A 168 -0.60 11.22 -12.57
CA THR A 168 -0.16 12.02 -11.43
C THR A 168 -1.12 13.17 -11.22
N MET A 169 -1.32 13.53 -9.96
CA MET A 169 -2.05 14.72 -9.55
C MET A 169 -1.24 15.48 -8.51
N ASP A 170 -1.03 16.78 -8.72
CA ASP A 170 -0.38 17.65 -7.74
C ASP A 170 -1.39 18.32 -6.78
N ILE A 171 -0.92 19.11 -5.81
CA ILE A 171 -1.77 19.88 -4.87
C ILE A 171 -2.74 20.81 -5.61
N MET A 172 -2.33 21.36 -6.76
CA MET A 172 -3.18 22.20 -7.60
C MET A 172 -4.18 21.38 -8.44
N LYS A 173 -4.22 20.07 -8.19
CA LYS A 173 -5.05 19.06 -8.82
C LYS A 173 -4.74 18.86 -10.30
N THR A 174 -3.61 19.36 -10.81
CA THR A 174 -3.24 19.21 -12.22
C THR A 174 -3.01 17.75 -12.55
N LEU A 175 -3.76 17.23 -13.50
CA LEU A 175 -3.69 15.84 -13.92
C LEU A 175 -2.73 15.69 -15.10
N ASN A 176 -1.76 14.79 -14.96
CA ASN A 176 -0.84 14.43 -16.03
C ASN A 176 -0.79 12.92 -16.20
N ARG A 177 -0.86 12.43 -17.44
CA ARG A 177 -0.59 11.03 -17.77
C ARG A 177 0.92 10.80 -17.81
N VAL A 178 1.38 9.68 -17.26
CA VAL A 178 2.82 9.33 -17.21
C VAL A 178 3.22 8.42 -18.36
N ASN A 179 2.36 7.49 -18.76
CA ASN A 179 2.65 6.55 -19.85
C ASN A 179 2.99 7.27 -21.15
N GLN A 180 3.99 6.75 -21.85
CA GLN A 180 4.22 7.00 -23.26
C GLN A 180 3.20 6.24 -24.12
N GLN A 181 3.11 6.60 -25.40
CA GLN A 181 2.23 5.90 -26.33
C GLN A 181 2.67 4.44 -26.49
N GLY A 182 1.75 3.50 -26.22
CA GLY A 182 2.02 2.06 -26.28
C GLY A 182 2.73 1.47 -25.05
N GLU A 183 3.01 2.29 -24.04
CA GLU A 183 3.59 1.85 -22.76
C GLU A 183 2.48 1.50 -21.76
N GLU A 184 2.62 0.34 -21.12
CA GLU A 184 1.83 -0.07 -19.96
C GLU A 184 2.68 0.02 -18.69
N ILE A 185 2.22 0.74 -17.67
CA ILE A 185 2.84 0.71 -16.35
C ILE A 185 2.26 -0.47 -15.57
N LEU A 186 3.09 -1.43 -15.17
CA LEU A 186 2.65 -2.65 -14.50
C LEU A 186 2.60 -2.48 -12.98
N ASN A 187 3.57 -1.75 -12.42
CA ASN A 187 3.69 -1.52 -10.99
C ASN A 187 4.41 -0.19 -10.70
N ILE A 188 4.17 0.41 -9.54
CA ILE A 188 4.85 1.62 -9.10
C ILE A 188 5.34 1.52 -7.65
N ALA A 189 6.41 2.25 -7.34
CA ALA A 189 6.88 2.50 -5.98
C ALA A 189 7.34 3.95 -5.86
N VAL A 190 7.04 4.60 -4.74
CA VAL A 190 7.31 6.03 -4.55
C VAL A 190 8.25 6.26 -3.37
N SER A 191 9.39 6.89 -3.61
CA SER A 191 10.32 7.28 -2.54
C SER A 191 9.87 8.59 -1.91
N ASN A 192 9.46 8.54 -0.64
CA ASN A 192 9.19 9.75 0.16
C ASN A 192 10.47 10.50 0.58
N LYS A 193 11.66 9.93 0.39
CA LYS A 193 12.94 10.59 0.68
C LYS A 193 13.40 11.49 -0.46
N PHE A 194 13.20 11.05 -1.70
CA PHE A 194 13.70 11.76 -2.89
C PHE A 194 12.60 12.24 -3.83
N GLY A 195 11.34 11.89 -3.57
CA GLY A 195 10.23 12.20 -4.46
C GLY A 195 10.30 11.51 -5.82
N SER A 196 11.15 10.49 -5.95
CA SER A 196 11.32 9.72 -7.18
C SER A 196 10.25 8.64 -7.27
N ILE A 197 9.81 8.35 -8.49
CA ILE A 197 8.88 7.26 -8.78
C ILE A 197 9.67 6.19 -9.50
N TYR A 198 9.53 4.95 -9.05
CA TYR A 198 10.03 3.78 -9.75
C TYR A 198 8.83 3.14 -10.42
N ALA A 199 8.94 2.82 -11.70
CA ALA A 199 7.86 2.17 -12.42
C ALA A 199 8.40 0.96 -13.18
N GLU A 200 7.71 -0.16 -13.00
CA GLU A 200 7.84 -1.31 -13.90
C GLU A 200 6.92 -1.04 -15.09
N SER A 201 7.49 -1.05 -16.30
CA SER A 201 6.78 -0.74 -17.53
C SER A 201 6.99 -1.82 -18.58
N ARG A 202 6.03 -1.94 -19.50
CA ARG A 202 6.09 -2.84 -20.65
C ARG A 202 5.75 -2.10 -21.92
N MET A 203 6.58 -2.29 -22.94
CA MET A 203 6.38 -1.77 -24.28
C MET A 203 6.54 -2.92 -25.28
N GLY A 204 5.42 -3.45 -25.78
CA GLY A 204 5.43 -4.69 -26.55
C GLY A 204 5.88 -5.88 -25.69
N THR A 205 6.99 -6.51 -26.07
CA THR A 205 7.61 -7.61 -25.30
C THR A 205 8.66 -7.14 -24.30
N ASP A 206 9.12 -5.90 -24.43
CA ASP A 206 10.21 -5.39 -23.61
C ASP A 206 9.65 -4.90 -22.28
N LYS A 207 10.27 -5.35 -21.18
CA LYS A 207 9.93 -4.94 -19.83
C LYS A 207 11.11 -4.23 -19.20
N THR A 208 10.86 -3.11 -18.56
CA THR A 208 11.89 -2.30 -17.90
C THR A 208 11.42 -1.84 -16.55
N ILE A 209 12.37 -1.65 -15.64
CA ILE A 209 12.16 -0.93 -14.39
C ILE A 209 12.93 0.38 -14.51
N ASP A 210 12.22 1.50 -14.40
CA ASP A 210 12.78 2.83 -14.61
C ASP A 210 12.57 3.72 -13.38
N VAL A 211 13.49 4.66 -13.16
CA VAL A 211 13.28 5.79 -12.25
C VAL A 211 12.85 7.03 -13.03
N TYR A 212 11.78 7.66 -12.56
CA TYR A 212 11.29 8.95 -13.01
C TYR A 212 11.70 10.01 -12.00
N GLN A 213 12.64 10.87 -12.39
CA GLN A 213 13.16 11.96 -11.55
C GLN A 213 13.36 13.23 -12.38
N ALA A 214 12.84 14.35 -11.87
CA ALA A 214 12.98 15.68 -12.49
C ALA A 214 12.60 15.74 -13.99
N GLY A 215 11.61 14.93 -14.40
CA GLY A 215 11.16 14.87 -15.80
C GLY A 215 12.01 13.97 -16.71
N SER A 216 13.04 13.31 -16.18
CA SER A 216 13.82 12.29 -16.89
C SER A 216 13.39 10.88 -16.48
N LYS A 217 13.44 9.94 -17.44
CA LYS A 217 13.23 8.51 -17.26
C LYS A 217 14.57 7.82 -17.48
N ASN A 218 15.08 7.11 -16.47
CA ASN A 218 16.36 6.37 -16.57
C ASN A 218 16.15 4.90 -16.19
N PRO A 219 16.68 3.95 -16.96
CA PRO A 219 16.52 2.53 -16.67
C PRO A 219 17.35 2.10 -15.46
N ILE A 220 16.73 1.28 -14.61
CA ILE A 220 17.34 0.55 -13.50
C ILE A 220 17.61 -0.89 -13.92
N SER A 221 16.61 -1.54 -14.53
CA SER A 221 16.74 -2.89 -15.10
C SER A 221 15.98 -2.98 -16.43
N VAL A 222 16.50 -3.82 -17.31
CA VAL A 222 15.91 -4.20 -18.61
C VAL A 222 15.73 -5.72 -18.73
N ASP A 223 15.92 -6.47 -17.64
CA ASP A 223 15.69 -7.92 -17.63
C ASP A 223 14.17 -8.20 -17.57
N PRO A 224 13.60 -8.96 -18.53
CA PRO A 224 12.18 -9.26 -18.53
C PRO A 224 11.71 -10.13 -17.35
N GLU A 225 12.61 -10.78 -16.61
CA GLU A 225 12.29 -11.50 -15.37
C GLU A 225 12.28 -10.60 -14.13
N ASP A 226 12.81 -9.37 -14.21
CA ASP A 226 12.90 -8.47 -13.07
C ASP A 226 11.59 -7.74 -12.80
N THR A 227 11.10 -7.77 -11.56
CA THR A 227 9.86 -7.12 -11.15
C THR A 227 10.11 -6.19 -9.98
N LEU A 228 9.44 -5.04 -10.00
CA LEU A 228 9.55 -4.05 -8.94
C LEU A 228 8.82 -4.57 -7.69
N LEU A 229 9.55 -4.83 -6.61
CA LEU A 229 8.98 -5.29 -5.33
C LEU A 229 8.57 -4.12 -4.44
N GLY A 230 9.22 -2.97 -4.58
CA GLY A 230 8.93 -1.76 -3.82
C GLY A 230 10.16 -0.90 -3.59
N CYS A 231 10.03 0.14 -2.78
CA CYS A 231 11.15 0.97 -2.37
C CYS A 231 11.01 1.42 -0.92
N ARG A 232 12.15 1.72 -0.29
CA ARG A 232 12.19 2.38 1.02
C ARG A 232 13.36 3.34 1.03
N ASP A 233 13.07 4.59 1.40
CA ASP A 233 14.07 5.65 1.49
C ASP A 233 14.88 5.81 0.19
N ASP A 234 16.13 5.35 0.20
CA ASP A 234 17.07 5.41 -0.91
C ASP A 234 17.37 4.05 -1.55
N LYS A 235 16.57 3.03 -1.22
CA LYS A 235 16.68 1.66 -1.72
C LYS A 235 15.47 1.26 -2.55
N ILE A 236 15.74 0.59 -3.65
CA ILE A 236 14.76 -0.02 -4.54
C ILE A 236 14.99 -1.53 -4.49
N TYR A 237 13.90 -2.29 -4.36
CA TYR A 237 13.94 -3.74 -4.28
C TYR A 237 13.37 -4.29 -5.57
N VAL A 238 14.17 -5.08 -6.27
CA VAL A 238 13.82 -5.74 -7.53
C VAL A 238 13.92 -7.24 -7.31
N GLY A 239 12.91 -7.97 -7.77
CA GLY A 239 12.83 -9.41 -7.64
C GLY A 239 12.95 -10.08 -9.00
N LYS A 240 13.79 -11.11 -9.11
CA LYS A 240 13.84 -11.93 -10.33
C LYS A 240 12.82 -13.05 -10.25
N ILE A 241 11.81 -13.00 -11.11
CA ILE A 241 10.67 -13.93 -11.09
C ILE A 241 10.68 -14.79 -12.35
N SER A 242 10.76 -16.10 -12.16
CA SER A 242 10.70 -17.07 -13.26
C SER A 242 9.69 -18.17 -12.93
N GLY A 243 8.67 -18.32 -13.78
CA GLY A 243 7.60 -19.31 -13.59
C GLY A 243 6.78 -19.12 -12.31
N ASN A 244 6.43 -17.87 -11.96
CA ASN A 244 5.74 -17.50 -10.70
C ASN A 244 6.52 -17.85 -9.43
N ILE A 245 7.85 -17.95 -9.51
CA ILE A 245 8.74 -18.16 -8.37
C ILE A 245 9.71 -17.00 -8.31
N LEU A 246 9.72 -16.28 -7.19
CA LEU A 246 10.74 -15.31 -6.86
C LEU A 246 12.02 -16.07 -6.50
N ARG A 247 13.08 -15.83 -7.28
CA ARG A 247 14.37 -16.53 -7.16
C ARG A 247 15.46 -15.71 -6.52
N GLU A 248 15.38 -14.39 -6.69
CA GLU A 248 16.40 -13.45 -6.23
C GLU A 248 15.76 -12.14 -5.83
N VAL A 249 16.31 -11.48 -4.81
CA VAL A 249 16.04 -10.08 -4.50
C VAL A 249 17.33 -9.30 -4.59
N THR A 250 17.33 -8.28 -5.44
CA THR A 250 18.42 -7.33 -5.64
C THR A 250 17.99 -5.96 -5.15
N VAL A 251 18.88 -5.31 -4.40
CA VAL A 251 18.68 -3.97 -3.89
C VAL A 251 19.53 -3.00 -4.68
N TYR A 252 18.88 -2.00 -5.28
CA TYR A 252 19.52 -0.86 -5.90
C TYR A 252 19.49 0.32 -4.94
N GLN A 253 20.66 0.81 -4.57
CA GLN A 253 20.83 1.93 -3.64
C GLN A 253 21.17 3.19 -4.44
N VAL A 254 20.31 4.20 -4.34
CA VAL A 254 20.50 5.50 -5.00
C VAL A 254 21.62 6.27 -4.31
N GLN A 255 22.58 6.77 -5.09
CA GLN A 255 23.70 7.55 -4.56
C GLN A 255 23.32 9.04 -4.42
N PRO A 256 23.74 9.73 -3.34
CA PRO A 256 23.46 11.16 -3.17
C PRO A 256 24.09 12.05 -4.25
N SER A 257 25.17 11.59 -4.89
CA SER A 257 26.00 12.37 -5.82
C SER A 257 25.59 12.26 -7.29
N GLY A 258 24.51 11.54 -7.64
CA GLY A 258 24.04 11.44 -9.02
C GLY A 258 23.15 10.23 -9.29
N PRO A 259 22.82 9.95 -10.56
CA PRO A 259 21.91 8.87 -10.96
C PRO A 259 22.53 7.46 -10.84
N ALA A 260 23.80 7.35 -10.44
CA ALA A 260 24.45 6.07 -10.25
C ALA A 260 23.79 5.30 -9.09
N MET A 261 23.57 4.01 -9.30
CA MET A 261 23.06 3.10 -8.28
C MET A 261 24.09 2.02 -7.99
N THR A 262 24.21 1.63 -6.73
CA THR A 262 24.96 0.43 -6.36
C THR A 262 23.98 -0.72 -6.17
N GLU A 263 24.24 -1.82 -6.85
CA GLU A 263 23.42 -3.03 -6.76
C GLU A 263 24.02 -4.05 -5.79
N ALA A 264 23.16 -4.77 -5.08
CA ALA A 264 23.56 -5.89 -4.24
C ALA A 264 22.45 -6.94 -4.20
N VAL A 265 22.78 -8.19 -4.51
CA VAL A 265 21.89 -9.32 -4.27
C VAL A 265 21.81 -9.54 -2.75
N VAL A 266 20.62 -9.37 -2.17
CA VAL A 266 20.41 -9.53 -0.73
C VAL A 266 19.82 -10.90 -0.38
N TRP A 267 19.19 -11.57 -1.33
CA TRP A 267 18.60 -12.88 -1.10
C TRP A 267 18.49 -13.69 -2.38
N GLN A 268 18.65 -15.01 -2.26
CA GLN A 268 18.37 -16.00 -3.29
C GLN A 268 17.64 -17.19 -2.67
N GLY A 269 16.71 -17.79 -3.41
CA GLY A 269 15.93 -18.93 -2.93
C GLY A 269 14.75 -19.21 -3.85
N GLU A 270 13.67 -19.75 -3.29
CA GLU A 270 12.42 -19.97 -4.02
C GLU A 270 11.23 -19.60 -3.14
N ILE A 271 10.53 -18.52 -3.52
CA ILE A 271 9.27 -18.10 -2.89
C ILE A 271 8.19 -18.10 -3.98
N PRO A 272 7.05 -18.80 -3.80
CA PRO A 272 5.92 -18.68 -4.71
C PRO A 272 5.45 -17.21 -4.81
N TYR A 273 5.35 -16.70 -6.04
CA TYR A 273 5.04 -15.30 -6.35
C TYR A 273 3.88 -15.22 -7.35
N ALA A 274 2.70 -15.65 -6.91
CA ALA A 274 1.45 -15.53 -7.66
C ALA A 274 0.40 -14.82 -6.80
N GLU A 275 -0.26 -13.80 -7.37
CA GLU A 275 -1.28 -12.98 -6.68
C GLU A 275 -0.81 -12.42 -5.34
N THR A 276 0.39 -11.85 -5.32
CA THR A 276 1.06 -11.40 -4.10
C THR A 276 0.94 -9.90 -3.87
N GLU A 277 0.83 -9.50 -2.62
CA GLU A 277 1.07 -8.13 -2.16
C GLU A 277 2.49 -8.06 -1.59
N THR A 278 3.30 -7.11 -2.05
CA THR A 278 4.65 -6.88 -1.53
C THR A 278 4.75 -5.52 -0.84
N LYS A 279 5.40 -5.49 0.34
CA LYS A 279 5.71 -4.26 1.08
C LYS A 279 7.16 -4.28 1.56
N ILE A 280 7.75 -3.10 1.69
CA ILE A 280 9.08 -2.92 2.28
C ILE A 280 8.93 -2.28 3.65
N SER A 281 9.39 -2.97 4.71
CA SER A 281 9.29 -2.46 6.09
C SER A 281 10.24 -1.31 6.37
N SER A 282 10.04 -0.60 7.49
CA SER A 282 11.00 0.41 7.96
C SER A 282 12.37 -0.20 8.31
N ALA A 283 12.40 -1.49 8.64
CA ALA A 283 13.60 -2.27 8.90
C ALA A 283 14.24 -2.83 7.62
N ASN A 284 13.84 -2.38 6.42
CA ASN A 284 14.35 -2.86 5.13
C ASN A 284 14.10 -4.37 4.90
N GLN A 285 12.99 -4.90 5.41
CA GLN A 285 12.57 -6.27 5.12
C GLN A 285 11.63 -6.26 3.91
N VAL A 286 11.77 -7.24 3.02
CA VAL A 286 10.82 -7.49 1.94
C VAL A 286 9.77 -8.46 2.45
N ILE A 287 8.52 -8.02 2.44
CA ILE A 287 7.38 -8.79 2.94
C ILE A 287 6.50 -9.15 1.76
N ILE A 288 6.30 -10.45 1.56
CA ILE A 288 5.54 -10.99 0.45
C ILE A 288 4.37 -11.75 1.03
N LYS A 289 3.17 -11.20 0.87
CA LYS A 289 1.92 -11.82 1.26
C LYS A 289 1.35 -12.58 0.07
N SER A 290 1.13 -13.87 0.24
CA SER A 290 0.43 -14.75 -0.70
C SER A 290 -0.77 -15.41 -0.01
N ARG A 291 -1.59 -16.15 -0.76
CA ARG A 291 -2.75 -16.86 -0.18
C ARG A 291 -2.27 -17.85 0.89
N GLY A 292 -2.63 -17.60 2.16
CA GLY A 292 -2.31 -18.51 3.26
C GLY A 292 -0.87 -18.44 3.79
N ARG A 293 -0.03 -17.54 3.29
CA ARG A 293 1.39 -17.50 3.63
C ARG A 293 1.96 -16.07 3.60
N LEU A 294 2.82 -15.78 4.58
CA LEU A 294 3.58 -14.54 4.66
C LEU A 294 5.07 -14.89 4.65
N ASP A 295 5.80 -14.43 3.64
CA ASP A 295 7.25 -14.57 3.55
C ASP A 295 7.93 -13.24 3.90
N VAL A 296 9.01 -13.29 4.66
CA VAL A 296 9.79 -12.12 5.09
C VAL A 296 11.25 -12.38 4.80
N ILE A 297 11.83 -11.53 3.95
CA ILE A 297 13.28 -11.50 3.67
C ILE A 297 13.86 -10.32 4.44
N SER A 298 14.69 -10.61 5.42
CA SER A 298 15.38 -9.60 6.23
C SER A 298 16.46 -8.87 5.44
N ALA A 299 16.84 -7.67 5.89
CA ALA A 299 17.89 -6.86 5.26
C ALA A 299 19.27 -7.56 5.19
N ASN A 300 19.50 -8.59 6.02
CA ASN A 300 20.70 -9.43 6.01
C ASN A 300 20.55 -10.71 5.16
N GLY A 301 19.48 -10.82 4.36
CA GLY A 301 19.21 -11.97 3.51
C GLY A 301 18.61 -13.18 4.22
N LYS A 302 18.30 -13.10 5.51
CA LYS A 302 17.58 -14.20 6.18
C LYS A 302 16.12 -14.24 5.74
N HIS A 303 15.68 -15.40 5.28
CA HIS A 303 14.28 -15.66 4.94
C HIS A 303 13.59 -16.43 6.06
N GLN A 304 12.42 -15.94 6.44
CA GLN A 304 11.47 -16.63 7.30
C GLN A 304 10.09 -16.60 6.64
N TRP A 305 9.26 -17.57 6.99
CA TRP A 305 7.89 -17.62 6.50
C TRP A 305 6.96 -18.07 7.62
N LEU A 306 5.72 -17.60 7.53
CA LEU A 306 4.65 -17.95 8.43
C LEU A 306 3.53 -18.60 7.61
N ARG A 307 3.13 -19.81 8.00
CA ARG A 307 1.85 -20.38 7.56
C ARG A 307 0.74 -19.67 8.30
N LEU A 308 -0.25 -19.17 7.58
CA LEU A 308 -1.43 -18.65 8.22
C LEU A 308 -2.32 -19.80 8.69
N PRO A 309 -3.13 -19.60 9.75
CA PRO A 309 -4.11 -20.58 10.18
C PRO A 309 -4.89 -21.12 8.98
N ASP A 310 -4.98 -22.45 8.94
CA ASP A 310 -5.19 -23.23 7.74
C ASP A 310 -6.55 -22.92 7.06
N MET A 311 -6.51 -22.46 5.80
CA MET A 311 -7.68 -22.39 4.90
C MET A 311 -8.13 -23.81 4.42
N SER A 312 -7.63 -24.87 5.07
CA SER A 312 -7.91 -26.28 4.73
C SER A 312 -9.20 -26.79 5.37
N THR A 313 -9.70 -26.13 6.41
CA THR A 313 -11.10 -26.26 6.82
C THR A 313 -11.89 -25.20 6.05
N THR A 314 -13.03 -25.59 5.50
CA THR A 314 -13.97 -24.74 4.75
C THR A 314 -14.53 -23.53 5.53
N GLU A 315 -13.97 -23.21 6.70
CA GLU A 315 -14.51 -22.25 7.67
C GLU A 315 -13.52 -21.14 8.09
N SER A 316 -12.22 -21.22 7.76
CA SER A 316 -11.27 -20.17 8.15
C SER A 316 -11.03 -19.16 7.03
N ASN A 317 -11.76 -18.04 7.06
CA ASN A 317 -11.60 -16.89 6.15
C ASN A 317 -10.52 -15.90 6.64
N ALA A 318 -9.43 -16.38 7.26
CA ALA A 318 -8.42 -15.51 7.85
C ALA A 318 -7.77 -14.59 6.80
N VAL A 319 -7.68 -13.29 7.09
CA VAL A 319 -7.11 -12.26 6.21
C VAL A 319 -5.93 -11.58 6.90
N ILE A 320 -4.78 -11.49 6.22
CA ILE A 320 -3.71 -10.57 6.62
C ILE A 320 -3.91 -9.23 5.94
N ILE A 321 -3.85 -8.18 6.76
CA ILE A 321 -3.83 -6.80 6.32
C ILE A 321 -2.51 -6.19 6.75
N LEU A 322 -1.60 -5.97 5.80
CA LEU A 322 -0.30 -5.36 6.08
C LEU A 322 -0.50 -3.90 6.50
N ALA A 323 0.20 -3.47 7.55
CA ALA A 323 0.25 -2.05 7.86
C ALA A 323 1.00 -1.31 6.72
N PRO A 324 0.66 -0.05 6.42
CA PRO A 324 1.32 0.68 5.32
C PRO A 324 2.83 0.81 5.46
N THR A 325 3.37 0.77 6.68
CA THR A 325 4.81 0.83 6.95
C THR A 325 5.51 -0.51 6.83
N GLY A 326 4.77 -1.62 6.72
CA GLY A 326 5.30 -2.98 6.69
C GLY A 326 5.85 -3.50 8.02
N ASP A 327 5.78 -2.76 9.12
CA ASP A 327 6.39 -3.23 10.38
C ASP A 327 5.47 -4.14 11.20
N LEU A 328 4.18 -4.08 10.90
CA LEU A 328 3.13 -4.83 11.57
C LEU A 328 2.14 -5.35 10.54
N TYR A 329 1.37 -6.34 10.93
CA TYR A 329 0.15 -6.70 10.22
C TYR A 329 -0.99 -6.99 11.20
N LEU A 330 -2.20 -6.88 10.67
CA LEU A 330 -3.42 -7.27 11.37
C LEU A 330 -3.86 -8.63 10.80
N GLU A 331 -3.90 -9.63 11.68
CA GLU A 331 -4.48 -10.94 11.40
C GLU A 331 -5.97 -10.88 11.75
N LEU A 332 -6.82 -10.82 10.73
CA LEU A 332 -8.27 -10.72 10.86
C LEU A 332 -8.92 -12.09 10.65
N LEU A 333 -9.77 -12.49 11.58
CA LEU A 333 -10.69 -13.62 11.48
C LEU A 333 -12.10 -13.06 11.31
N PRO A 334 -12.59 -12.85 10.06
CA PRO A 334 -13.91 -12.32 9.83
C PRO A 334 -14.97 -13.36 10.24
N GLY A 335 -16.02 -12.91 10.91
CA GLY A 335 -17.12 -13.77 11.35
C GLY A 335 -18.47 -13.07 11.22
N ASN A 336 -19.53 -13.88 11.04
CA ASN A 336 -20.88 -13.43 10.70
C ASN A 336 -21.56 -12.56 11.79
N GLU A 337 -21.11 -12.65 13.04
CA GLU A 337 -21.61 -11.81 14.14
C GLU A 337 -20.52 -10.92 14.75
N LYS A 338 -19.30 -11.45 14.82
CA LYS A 338 -18.14 -10.78 15.39
C LYS A 338 -16.92 -11.19 14.60
N SER A 339 -16.12 -10.22 14.25
CA SER A 339 -14.79 -10.47 13.71
C SER A 339 -13.77 -10.39 14.84
N VAL A 340 -12.73 -11.21 14.79
CA VAL A 340 -11.64 -11.19 15.77
C VAL A 340 -10.37 -10.76 15.07
N TYR A 341 -9.52 -9.97 15.72
CA TYR A 341 -8.22 -9.67 15.15
C TYR A 341 -7.09 -9.66 16.16
N TYR A 342 -5.86 -9.77 15.63
CA TYR A 342 -4.61 -9.71 16.38
C TYR A 342 -3.66 -8.76 15.66
N TRP A 343 -2.98 -7.92 16.44
CA TRP A 343 -1.79 -7.23 15.94
C TRP A 343 -0.57 -8.15 16.05
N ARG A 344 0.19 -8.22 14.98
CA ARG A 344 1.38 -9.08 14.88
C ARG A 344 2.57 -8.28 14.36
N GLU A 345 3.75 -8.61 14.87
CA GLU A 345 5.02 -8.15 14.33
C GLU A 345 5.45 -9.03 13.15
N VAL A 346 6.20 -8.44 12.24
CA VAL A 346 6.74 -9.07 11.02
C VAL A 346 8.06 -9.79 11.28
#